data_AF-A0A2X2VEM0-F1
#
_entry.id   AF-A0A2X2VEM0-F1
#
_cell.length_a   1.000
_cell.length_b   1.000
_cell.length_c   1.000
_cell.angle_alpha   90.00
_cell.angle_beta   90.00
_cell.angle_gamma   90.00
#
_symmetry.space_group_name_H-M   'P 1'
#
loop_
_entity.id
_entity.type
_entity.pdbx_description
1 polymer ?
#
loop_
_entity_poly.entity_id
_entity_poly.type
_entity_poly.pdbx_seq_one_letter_code
_entity_poly.pdbx_strand_id
1 'polypeptide(L)'
;MEEWHKQNLEKLISRIVDQFSYLYKKCTENNDEIYGMTIHANSFCTTSYMAVAAHNQLKKEEDIELKWQLDEWVITVDDGMYADDFLDQFNKDMREYFGEIMLPKIQNGADEKEEIEKNIQFYIVGMKEAKELLVTILGLEIENIVFTVSVDEHPDVALRSALAINVYSELLREFVEYKNENS
;
A
#
# COMPACT_ATOMS: atom_id res chain seq x y z
N MET A 1 15.17 7.38 6.95
CA MET A 1 14.24 8.40 6.44
C MET A 1 14.85 9.78 6.56
N GLU A 2 14.68 10.60 5.52
CA GLU A 2 15.17 11.99 5.48
C GLU A 2 14.17 13.00 6.07
N GLU A 3 14.55 14.26 6.11
CA GLU A 3 13.72 15.34 6.67
C GLU A 3 12.38 15.50 5.93
N TRP A 4 12.39 15.47 4.59
CA TRP A 4 11.16 15.56 3.80
C TRP A 4 10.17 14.43 4.15
N HIS A 5 10.67 13.19 4.28
CA HIS A 5 9.86 12.04 4.66
C HIS A 5 9.21 12.24 6.04
N LYS A 6 9.98 12.70 7.03
CA LYS A 6 9.47 12.95 8.38
C LYS A 6 8.37 14.02 8.38
N GLN A 7 8.56 15.10 7.63
CA GLN A 7 7.61 16.20 7.54
C GLN A 7 6.31 15.82 6.82
N ASN A 8 6.34 14.79 5.96
CA ASN A 8 5.19 14.38 5.15
C ASN A 8 4.57 13.06 5.62
N LEU A 9 5.10 12.41 6.66
CA LEU A 9 4.62 11.11 7.14
C LEU A 9 3.17 11.18 7.64
N GLU A 10 2.83 12.15 8.48
CA GLU A 10 1.46 12.33 8.97
C GLU A 10 0.46 12.56 7.83
N LYS A 11 0.89 13.28 6.78
CA LYS A 11 0.07 13.52 5.58
C LYS A 11 -0.18 12.21 4.83
N LEU A 12 0.85 11.38 4.63
CA LEU A 12 0.70 10.05 4.03
C LEU A 12 -0.26 9.17 4.85
N ILE A 13 -0.05 9.10 6.17
CA ILE A 13 -0.88 8.30 7.08
C ILE A 13 -2.35 8.70 6.98
N SER A 14 -2.65 10.00 7.04
CA SER A 14 -4.02 10.52 6.90
C SER A 14 -4.66 10.07 5.59
N ARG A 15 -3.94 10.16 4.46
CA ARG A 15 -4.49 9.77 3.15
C ARG A 15 -4.75 8.28 3.04
N ILE A 16 -3.88 7.45 3.62
CA ILE A 16 -4.08 6.00 3.68
C ILE A 16 -5.33 5.68 4.50
N VAL A 17 -5.46 6.29 5.68
CA VAL A 17 -6.60 6.09 6.58
C VAL A 17 -7.91 6.50 5.91
N ASP A 18 -7.95 7.68 5.30
CA ASP A 18 -9.15 8.22 4.65
C ASP A 18 -9.57 7.33 3.47
N GLN A 19 -8.63 6.95 2.59
CA GLN A 19 -8.91 6.13 1.42
C GLN A 19 -9.34 4.71 1.81
N PHE A 20 -8.62 4.08 2.75
CA PHE A 20 -8.99 2.75 3.21
C PHE A 20 -10.35 2.75 3.91
N SER A 21 -10.63 3.73 4.76
CA SER A 21 -11.93 3.83 5.46
C SER A 21 -13.09 3.96 4.47
N TYR A 22 -12.90 4.70 3.38
CA TYR A 22 -13.87 4.78 2.29
C TYR A 22 -14.09 3.42 1.62
N LEU A 23 -13.01 2.73 1.23
CA LEU A 23 -13.10 1.42 0.57
C LEU A 23 -13.69 0.34 1.48
N TYR A 24 -13.31 0.34 2.76
CA TYR A 24 -13.85 -0.54 3.79
C TYR A 24 -15.36 -0.37 3.90
N LYS A 25 -15.83 0.87 4.08
CA LYS A 25 -17.26 1.17 4.11
C LYS A 25 -17.98 0.71 2.84
N LYS A 26 -17.42 1.00 1.65
CA LYS A 26 -17.98 0.56 0.35
C LYS A 26 -18.13 -0.96 0.29
N CYS A 27 -17.16 -1.72 0.79
CA CYS A 27 -17.21 -3.19 0.81
C CYS A 27 -18.24 -3.70 1.83
N THR A 28 -18.20 -3.19 3.07
CA THR A 28 -19.12 -3.61 4.14
C THR A 28 -20.58 -3.31 3.80
N GLU A 29 -20.88 -2.16 3.18
CA GLU A 29 -22.25 -1.83 2.72
C GLU A 29 -22.78 -2.82 1.67
N ASN A 30 -21.88 -3.50 0.95
CA ASN A 30 -22.21 -4.56 -0.01
C ASN A 30 -22.14 -5.98 0.59
N ASN A 31 -22.05 -6.11 1.92
CA ASN A 31 -21.85 -7.38 2.64
C ASN A 31 -20.60 -8.14 2.15
N ASP A 32 -19.51 -7.41 1.94
CA ASP A 32 -18.22 -7.97 1.58
C ASP A 32 -17.18 -7.68 2.67
N GLU A 33 -16.16 -8.53 2.74
CA GLU A 33 -15.10 -8.45 3.74
C GLU A 33 -13.75 -8.36 3.02
N ILE A 34 -13.01 -7.29 3.34
CA ILE A 34 -11.67 -7.06 2.81
C ILE A 34 -10.71 -8.00 3.54
N TYR A 35 -9.91 -8.75 2.79
CA TYR A 35 -8.83 -9.59 3.36
C TYR A 35 -7.43 -9.05 3.08
N GLY A 36 -7.30 -8.12 2.12
CA GLY A 36 -6.03 -7.54 1.74
C GLY A 36 -6.13 -6.08 1.30
N MET A 37 -5.07 -5.32 1.56
CA MET A 37 -4.86 -3.97 1.03
C MET A 37 -3.42 -3.84 0.55
N THR A 38 -3.24 -3.17 -0.58
CA THR A 38 -1.92 -2.90 -1.13
C THR A 38 -1.83 -1.47 -1.66
N ILE A 39 -0.66 -0.85 -1.45
CA ILE A 39 -0.25 0.32 -2.23
C ILE A 39 0.67 -0.20 -3.34
N HIS A 40 0.24 -0.05 -4.59
CA HIS A 40 1.09 -0.26 -5.76
C HIS A 40 1.82 1.04 -6.07
N ALA A 41 3.14 0.99 -6.18
CA ALA A 41 3.97 2.12 -6.57
C ALA A 41 4.84 1.76 -7.78
N ASN A 42 5.14 2.76 -8.60
CA ASN A 42 6.11 2.59 -9.69
C ASN A 42 7.53 2.36 -9.14
N SER A 43 8.48 2.04 -10.02
CA SER A 43 9.87 1.71 -9.65
C SER A 43 10.61 2.79 -8.86
N PHE A 44 10.21 4.06 -8.97
CA PHE A 44 10.77 5.18 -8.20
C PHE A 44 9.98 5.52 -6.92
N CYS A 45 8.87 4.83 -6.69
CA CYS A 45 7.89 5.12 -5.65
C CYS A 45 7.38 6.58 -5.68
N THR A 46 7.16 7.13 -6.87
CA THR A 46 6.71 8.53 -7.06
C THR A 46 5.24 8.64 -7.41
N THR A 47 4.67 7.58 -7.99
CA THR A 47 3.25 7.45 -8.26
C THR A 47 2.78 6.17 -7.62
N SER A 48 1.65 6.24 -6.94
CA SER A 48 1.08 5.10 -6.24
C SER A 48 -0.45 5.10 -6.26
N TYR A 49 -1.06 3.94 -6.21
CA TYR A 49 -2.50 3.79 -5.99
C TYR A 49 -2.76 2.71 -4.94
N MET A 50 -3.89 2.82 -4.26
CA MET A 50 -4.34 1.82 -3.29
C MET A 50 -5.40 0.93 -3.94
N ALA A 51 -5.23 -0.37 -3.78
CA ALA A 51 -6.23 -1.37 -4.10
C ALA A 51 -6.52 -2.22 -2.85
N VAL A 52 -7.77 -2.68 -2.74
CA VAL A 52 -8.17 -3.66 -1.74
C VAL A 52 -8.68 -4.92 -2.43
N ALA A 53 -8.59 -6.05 -1.73
CA ALA A 53 -9.20 -7.29 -2.15
C ALA A 53 -10.21 -7.78 -1.12
N ALA A 54 -11.35 -8.24 -1.64
CA ALA A 54 -12.47 -8.66 -0.83
C ALA A 54 -13.00 -10.04 -1.26
N HIS A 55 -13.57 -10.79 -0.33
CA HIS A 55 -13.92 -12.20 -0.52
C HIS A 55 -14.90 -12.44 -1.67
N ASN A 56 -15.80 -11.50 -1.99
CA ASN A 56 -16.70 -11.66 -3.13
C ASN A 56 -16.02 -11.60 -4.49
N GLN A 57 -14.73 -11.24 -4.58
CA GLN A 57 -13.94 -11.39 -5.81
C GLN A 57 -13.51 -12.85 -6.06
N LEU A 58 -13.55 -13.71 -5.04
CA LEU A 58 -13.09 -15.11 -5.11
C LEU A 58 -14.21 -16.10 -5.43
N LYS A 59 -15.18 -15.72 -6.26
CA LYS A 59 -16.45 -16.47 -6.42
C LYS A 59 -16.33 -17.73 -7.28
N LYS A 60 -15.29 -17.88 -8.08
CA LYS A 60 -15.00 -19.10 -8.86
C LYS A 60 -13.75 -19.77 -8.32
N GLU A 61 -13.65 -21.09 -8.49
CA GLU A 61 -12.45 -21.86 -8.09
C GLU A 61 -11.17 -21.32 -8.76
N GLU A 62 -11.28 -20.86 -10.01
CA GLU A 62 -10.19 -20.22 -10.75
C GLU A 62 -9.72 -18.91 -10.09
N ASP A 63 -10.60 -18.20 -9.37
CA ASP A 63 -10.27 -16.94 -8.70
C ASP A 63 -9.49 -17.16 -7.39
N ILE A 64 -9.52 -18.38 -6.81
CA ILE A 64 -8.81 -18.71 -5.58
C ILE A 64 -7.29 -18.65 -5.79
N GLU A 65 -6.81 -19.08 -6.96
CA GLU A 65 -5.40 -19.00 -7.34
C GLU A 65 -4.91 -17.54 -7.49
N LEU A 66 -5.83 -16.60 -7.67
CA LEU A 66 -5.56 -15.17 -7.83
C LEU A 66 -5.60 -14.39 -6.51
N LYS A 67 -5.99 -15.02 -5.39
CA LYS A 67 -6.18 -14.35 -4.09
C LYS A 67 -5.03 -13.43 -3.71
N TRP A 68 -3.79 -13.89 -3.87
CA TRP A 68 -2.59 -13.16 -3.51
C TRP A 68 -1.82 -12.58 -4.71
N GLN A 69 -2.43 -12.62 -5.90
CA GLN A 69 -1.96 -11.90 -7.07
C GLN A 69 -2.40 -10.44 -6.97
N LEU A 70 -1.52 -9.61 -6.42
CA LEU A 70 -1.84 -8.20 -6.11
C LEU A 70 -2.30 -7.42 -7.36
N ASP A 71 -1.76 -7.74 -8.53
CA ASP A 71 -2.09 -7.05 -9.79
C ASP A 71 -3.54 -7.32 -10.27
N GLU A 72 -4.18 -8.37 -9.75
CA GLU A 72 -5.59 -8.70 -10.01
C GLU A 72 -6.55 -7.95 -9.09
N TRP A 73 -6.05 -7.17 -8.13
CA TRP A 73 -6.87 -6.44 -7.16
C TRP A 73 -7.41 -5.15 -7.76
N VAL A 74 -8.70 -5.16 -8.13
CA VAL A 74 -9.35 -4.07 -8.86
C VAL A 74 -10.27 -3.16 -8.03
N ILE A 75 -10.47 -3.43 -6.73
CA ILE A 75 -11.31 -2.54 -5.90
C ILE A 75 -10.47 -1.33 -5.50
N THR A 76 -10.63 -0.26 -6.27
CA THR A 76 -9.99 1.04 -6.04
C THR A 76 -11.06 2.13 -5.88
N VAL A 77 -10.61 3.37 -5.65
CA VAL A 77 -11.48 4.54 -5.76
C VAL A 77 -11.68 4.84 -7.24
N ASP A 78 -12.94 4.94 -7.69
CA ASP A 78 -13.25 5.26 -9.09
C ASP A 78 -12.79 6.68 -9.44
N ASP A 79 -11.98 6.80 -10.49
CA ASP A 79 -11.49 8.07 -11.03
C ASP A 79 -12.65 9.01 -11.34
N GLY A 80 -12.74 10.12 -10.60
CA GLY A 80 -13.61 11.24 -10.94
C GLY A 80 -14.39 11.86 -9.80
N MET A 81 -14.63 11.15 -8.68
CA MET A 81 -15.35 11.73 -7.54
C MET A 81 -14.44 12.18 -6.39
N TYR A 82 -13.19 11.68 -6.31
CA TYR A 82 -12.25 11.93 -5.20
C TYR A 82 -10.76 12.02 -5.61
N ALA A 83 -10.47 12.29 -6.89
CA ALA A 83 -9.11 12.28 -7.44
C ALA A 83 -8.16 13.34 -6.81
N ASP A 84 -8.66 14.30 -6.04
CA ASP A 84 -7.83 15.27 -5.29
C ASP A 84 -7.81 15.01 -3.76
N ASP A 85 -8.52 14.00 -3.26
CA ASP A 85 -8.75 13.81 -1.82
C ASP A 85 -7.93 12.67 -1.19
N PHE A 86 -7.31 11.80 -1.99
CA PHE A 86 -6.61 10.60 -1.49
C PHE A 86 -5.12 10.57 -1.91
N LEU A 87 -4.59 9.40 -2.27
CA LEU A 87 -3.17 9.24 -2.64
C LEU A 87 -2.75 10.05 -3.87
N ASP A 88 -3.68 10.44 -4.75
CA ASP A 88 -3.38 11.22 -5.96
C ASP A 88 -2.78 12.60 -5.65
N GLN A 89 -3.28 13.27 -4.62
CA GLN A 89 -2.68 14.52 -4.17
C GLN A 89 -1.29 14.29 -3.57
N PHE A 90 -1.11 13.18 -2.85
CA PHE A 90 0.19 12.80 -2.31
C PHE A 90 1.21 12.44 -3.40
N ASN A 91 0.75 11.82 -4.50
CA ASN A 91 1.57 11.55 -5.67
C ASN A 91 2.12 12.84 -6.30
N LYS A 92 1.39 13.97 -6.22
CA LYS A 92 1.91 15.28 -6.67
C LYS A 92 3.10 15.69 -5.80
N ASP A 93 2.96 15.61 -4.47
CA ASP A 93 4.05 15.95 -3.54
C ASP A 93 5.29 15.05 -3.73
N MET A 94 5.08 13.74 -3.95
CA MET A 94 6.17 12.79 -4.21
C MET A 94 6.89 13.07 -5.52
N ARG A 95 6.18 13.47 -6.58
CA ARG A 95 6.79 13.86 -7.86
C ARG A 95 7.58 15.16 -7.75
N GLU A 96 7.09 16.13 -6.98
CA GLU A 96 7.83 17.36 -6.68
C GLU A 96 9.11 17.05 -5.90
N TYR A 97 9.02 16.24 -4.84
CA TYR A 97 10.18 15.75 -4.10
C TYR A 97 11.19 15.04 -5.00
N PHE A 98 10.71 14.18 -5.90
CA PHE A 98 11.55 13.47 -6.85
C PHE A 98 12.30 14.45 -7.77
N GLY A 99 11.59 15.39 -8.39
CA GLY A 99 12.17 16.34 -9.34
C GLY A 99 13.10 17.36 -8.70
N GLU A 100 12.77 17.86 -7.52
CA GLU A 100 13.48 18.96 -6.87
C GLU A 100 14.60 18.51 -5.93
N ILE A 101 14.50 17.30 -5.36
CA ILE A 101 15.44 16.82 -4.34
C ILE A 101 16.14 15.53 -4.76
N MET A 102 15.38 14.46 -5.05
CA MET A 102 15.96 13.14 -5.30
C MET A 102 16.76 13.10 -6.60
N LEU A 103 16.20 13.57 -7.71
CA LEU A 103 16.85 13.54 -9.02
C LEU A 103 18.15 14.38 -9.04
N PRO A 104 18.18 15.63 -8.51
CA PRO A 104 19.43 16.36 -8.36
C PRO A 104 20.47 15.64 -7.50
N LYS A 105 20.08 14.95 -6.42
CA LYS A 105 21.02 14.17 -5.61
C LYS A 105 21.65 13.02 -6.39
N ILE A 106 20.83 12.25 -7.11
CA ILE A 106 21.28 11.14 -7.96
C ILE A 106 22.24 11.66 -9.03
N GLN A 107 21.89 12.77 -9.70
CA GLN A 107 22.75 13.43 -10.69
C GLN A 107 24.09 13.91 -10.10
N ASN A 108 24.13 14.21 -8.80
CA ASN A 108 25.33 14.58 -8.06
C ASN A 108 26.07 13.39 -7.42
N GLY A 109 25.69 12.15 -7.76
CA GLY A 109 26.41 10.93 -7.38
C GLY A 109 25.85 10.18 -6.18
N ALA A 110 24.65 10.50 -5.70
CA ALA A 110 23.95 9.65 -4.73
C ALA A 110 23.54 8.31 -5.38
N ASP A 111 23.49 7.24 -4.58
CA ASP A 111 23.05 5.93 -5.03
C ASP A 111 21.53 5.91 -5.23
N GLU A 112 21.09 5.68 -6.47
CA GLU A 112 19.68 5.64 -6.85
C GLU A 112 18.89 4.59 -6.08
N LYS A 113 19.46 3.40 -5.85
CA LYS A 113 18.79 2.33 -5.12
C LYS A 113 18.61 2.69 -3.65
N GLU A 114 19.59 3.39 -3.07
CA GLU A 114 19.47 3.89 -1.70
C GLU A 114 18.36 4.94 -1.59
N GLU A 115 18.24 5.85 -2.57
CA GLU A 115 17.16 6.85 -2.58
C GLU A 115 15.78 6.20 -2.79
N ILE A 116 15.65 5.21 -3.68
CA ILE A 116 14.42 4.44 -3.86
C ILE A 116 14.05 3.70 -2.56
N GLU A 117 15.02 3.07 -1.89
CA GLU A 117 14.78 2.36 -0.63
C GLU A 117 14.26 3.29 0.47
N LYS A 118 14.70 4.56 0.50
CA LYS A 118 14.15 5.55 1.44
C LYS A 118 12.67 5.80 1.19
N ASN A 119 12.23 5.90 -0.08
CA ASN A 119 10.83 6.05 -0.43
C ASN A 119 10.03 4.79 -0.07
N ILE A 120 10.58 3.59 -0.35
CA ILE A 120 9.93 2.32 0.02
C ILE A 120 9.71 2.25 1.54
N GLN A 121 10.75 2.52 2.33
CA GLN A 121 10.64 2.53 3.80
C GLN A 121 9.63 3.56 4.30
N PHE A 122 9.54 4.71 3.63
CA PHE A 122 8.55 5.71 3.95
C PHE A 122 7.10 5.21 3.76
N TYR A 123 6.80 4.53 2.64
CA TYR A 123 5.50 3.88 2.45
C TYR A 123 5.23 2.75 3.47
N ILE A 124 6.23 1.91 3.76
CA ILE A 124 6.10 0.83 4.74
C ILE A 124 5.75 1.37 6.13
N VAL A 125 6.48 2.40 6.59
CA VAL A 125 6.22 3.04 7.89
C VAL A 125 4.84 3.72 7.88
N GLY A 126 4.53 4.49 6.82
CA GLY A 126 3.24 5.15 6.70
C GLY A 126 2.05 4.17 6.74
N MET A 127 2.14 3.04 6.05
CA MET A 127 1.09 2.02 6.11
C MET A 127 1.01 1.32 7.45
N LYS A 128 2.14 1.08 8.13
CA LYS A 128 2.14 0.50 9.48
C LYS A 128 1.39 1.38 10.46
N GLU A 129 1.77 2.65 10.53
CA GLU A 129 1.12 3.61 11.44
C GLU A 129 -0.34 3.85 11.04
N ALA A 130 -0.65 3.88 9.74
CA ALA A 130 -2.03 3.94 9.26
C ALA A 130 -2.86 2.72 9.69
N LYS A 131 -2.31 1.50 9.60
CA LYS A 131 -2.99 0.29 10.04
C LYS A 131 -3.28 0.32 11.55
N GLU A 132 -2.30 0.72 12.36
CA GLU A 132 -2.48 0.87 13.81
C GLU A 132 -3.59 1.88 14.15
N LEU A 133 -3.65 2.99 13.41
CA LEU A 133 -4.72 3.98 13.57
C LEU A 133 -6.08 3.45 13.10
N LEU A 134 -6.14 2.72 11.99
CA LEU A 134 -7.36 2.11 11.46
C LEU A 134 -7.94 1.07 12.42
N VAL A 135 -7.10 0.28 13.10
CA VAL A 135 -7.56 -0.64 14.17
C VAL A 135 -8.27 0.13 15.29
N THR A 136 -7.77 1.32 15.63
CA THR A 136 -8.38 2.19 16.65
C THR A 136 -9.72 2.79 16.18
N ILE A 137 -9.85 3.11 14.89
CA ILE A 137 -11.03 3.79 14.32
C ILE A 137 -12.14 2.80 13.95
N LEU A 138 -11.79 1.70 13.28
CA LEU A 138 -12.73 0.77 12.65
C LEU A 138 -12.94 -0.50 13.50
N GLY A 139 -11.92 -0.96 14.22
CA GLY A 139 -12.00 -2.13 15.10
C GLY A 139 -10.87 -3.13 14.92
N LEU A 140 -10.84 -4.15 15.79
CA LEU A 140 -9.78 -5.18 15.84
C LEU A 140 -9.77 -6.08 14.60
N GLU A 141 -10.87 -6.17 13.86
CA GLU A 141 -10.93 -6.95 12.63
C GLU A 141 -9.91 -6.49 11.57
N ILE A 142 -9.52 -5.21 11.60
CA ILE A 142 -8.49 -4.65 10.72
C ILE A 142 -7.13 -5.32 10.95
N GLU A 143 -6.85 -5.85 12.15
CA GLU A 143 -5.59 -6.56 12.41
C GLU A 143 -5.40 -7.77 11.49
N ASN A 144 -6.50 -8.44 11.12
CA ASN A 144 -6.47 -9.64 10.29
C ASN A 144 -6.25 -9.34 8.80
N ILE A 145 -6.55 -8.12 8.33
CA ILE A 145 -6.41 -7.71 6.94
C ILE A 145 -4.92 -7.54 6.60
N VAL A 146 -4.44 -8.16 5.52
CA VAL A 146 -3.02 -8.08 5.15
C VAL A 146 -2.73 -6.79 4.38
N PHE A 147 -1.91 -5.92 4.95
CA PHE A 147 -1.47 -4.66 4.32
C PHE A 147 -0.08 -4.83 3.71
N THR A 148 0.12 -4.44 2.44
CA THR A 148 1.38 -4.65 1.71
C THR A 148 1.74 -3.47 0.80
N VAL A 149 3.03 -3.28 0.50
CA VAL A 149 3.48 -2.35 -0.56
C VAL A 149 3.97 -3.21 -1.72
N SER A 150 3.46 -2.97 -2.92
CA SER A 150 4.01 -3.53 -4.15
C SER A 150 4.76 -2.46 -4.93
N VAL A 151 5.93 -2.77 -5.46
CA VAL A 151 6.76 -1.82 -6.21
C VAL A 151 7.25 -2.48 -7.49
N ASP A 152 7.01 -1.82 -8.62
CA ASP A 152 7.47 -2.29 -9.92
C ASP A 152 8.99 -2.53 -9.92
N GLU A 153 9.44 -3.61 -10.53
CA GLU A 153 10.86 -4.02 -10.59
C GLU A 153 11.48 -4.42 -9.23
N HIS A 154 10.70 -4.39 -8.14
CA HIS A 154 11.13 -4.76 -6.79
C HIS A 154 10.18 -5.81 -6.15
N PRO A 155 10.16 -7.06 -6.67
CA PRO A 155 9.18 -8.09 -6.28
C PRO A 155 9.29 -8.54 -4.81
N ASP A 156 10.42 -8.30 -4.15
CA ASP A 156 10.66 -8.59 -2.74
C ASP A 156 9.87 -7.69 -1.79
N VAL A 157 9.50 -6.48 -2.26
CA VAL A 157 8.90 -5.43 -1.41
C VAL A 157 7.57 -5.88 -0.82
N ALA A 158 6.75 -6.59 -1.60
CA ALA A 158 5.46 -7.10 -1.15
C ALA A 158 5.60 -8.03 0.07
N LEU A 159 6.54 -8.96 0.05
CA LEU A 159 6.75 -9.88 1.17
C LEU A 159 7.31 -9.16 2.39
N ARG A 160 8.38 -8.38 2.23
CA ARG A 160 9.03 -7.71 3.37
C ARG A 160 8.14 -6.63 4.00
N SER A 161 7.34 -5.91 3.21
CA SER A 161 6.39 -4.94 3.72
C SER A 161 5.27 -5.62 4.50
N ALA A 162 4.72 -6.72 4.00
CA ALA A 162 3.71 -7.50 4.72
C ALA A 162 4.20 -7.93 6.10
N LEU A 163 5.43 -8.44 6.18
CA LEU A 163 6.05 -8.87 7.44
C LEU A 163 6.35 -7.70 8.40
N ALA A 164 6.61 -6.50 7.88
CA ALA A 164 6.92 -5.32 8.68
C ALA A 164 5.67 -4.65 9.27
N ILE A 165 4.55 -4.73 8.55
CA ILE A 165 3.32 -3.97 8.81
C ILE A 165 2.32 -4.76 9.63
N ASN A 166 2.19 -6.05 9.37
CA ASN A 166 1.12 -6.87 9.91
C ASN A 166 1.56 -7.62 11.18
N VAL A 167 0.64 -7.75 12.13
CA VAL A 167 0.74 -8.76 13.19
C VAL A 167 0.43 -10.14 12.62
N TYR A 168 0.85 -11.19 13.31
CA TYR A 168 0.56 -12.56 12.88
C TYR A 168 -0.95 -12.78 12.76
N SER A 169 -1.39 -13.25 11.59
CA SER A 169 -2.75 -13.71 11.32
C SER A 169 -2.69 -14.89 10.35
N GLU A 170 -3.77 -15.66 10.26
CA GLU A 170 -3.85 -16.76 9.29
C GLU A 170 -3.75 -16.24 7.84
N LEU A 171 -4.36 -15.09 7.55
CA LEU A 171 -4.25 -14.43 6.24
C LEU A 171 -2.81 -13.99 5.93
N LEU A 172 -2.07 -13.49 6.93
CA LEU A 172 -0.65 -13.18 6.74
C LEU A 172 0.16 -14.44 6.44
N ARG A 173 -0.11 -15.54 7.16
CA ARG A 173 0.57 -16.82 6.91
C ARG A 173 0.32 -17.30 5.48
N GLU A 174 -0.94 -17.29 5.04
CA GLU A 174 -1.30 -17.67 3.66
C GLU A 174 -0.61 -16.81 2.61
N PHE A 175 -0.55 -15.49 2.82
CA PHE A 175 0.15 -14.58 1.91
C PHE A 175 1.65 -14.88 1.83
N VAL A 176 2.28 -15.15 2.98
CA VAL A 176 3.71 -15.49 3.05
C VAL A 176 4.01 -16.81 2.35
N GLU A 177 3.17 -17.84 2.56
CA GLU A 177 3.27 -19.13 1.87
C GLU A 177 3.19 -18.93 0.36
N TYR A 178 2.17 -18.21 -0.12
CA TYR A 178 2.01 -17.88 -1.53
C TYR A 178 3.24 -17.18 -2.11
N LYS A 179 3.76 -16.14 -1.44
CA LYS A 179 4.93 -15.41 -1.93
C LYS A 179 6.18 -16.29 -1.96
N ASN A 180 6.37 -17.19 -0.99
CA ASN A 180 7.52 -18.10 -0.99
C ASN A 180 7.48 -19.14 -2.12
N GLU A 181 6.29 -19.53 -2.56
CA GLU A 181 6.10 -20.49 -3.67
C GLU A 181 6.22 -19.84 -5.05
N ASN A 182 5.98 -18.52 -5.15
CA ASN A 182 5.87 -17.79 -6.42
C ASN A 182 6.91 -16.67 -6.60
N SER A 183 7.95 -16.59 -5.75
CA SER A 183 9.07 -15.63 -5.88
C SER A 183 10.31 -16.23 -6.52
#